data_AF-A0A9D1SB41-F1
#
_entry.id   AF-A0A9D1SB41-F1
#
_cell.length_a   1.000
_cell.length_b   1.000
_cell.length_c   1.000
_cell.angle_alpha   90.00
_cell.angle_beta   90.00
_cell.angle_gamma   90.00
#
_symmetry.space_group_name_H-M   'P 1'
#
loop_
_entity.id
_entity.type
_entity.pdbx_description
1 polymer ?
#
loop_
_entity_poly.entity_id
_entity_poly.type
_entity_poly.pdbx_seq_one_letter_code
_entity_poly.pdbx_strand_id
1 'polypeptide(L)'
;MSEIQQEYYKQLQKQLKIMCSATIHALIDTYMLMFPEAYKHENKNTFMFRYTFYAFQQRAMLSVRKLIEPSGKNKTTIDSIVKLATKPDFSFLSEQEKTALKADYDVLFNSEETKRIKEFRDALCHNLLDGDKAMYYYNDFMFIVSGSIHILEQLYLIVMSSLPTFFTEARNIAEYLAANYWKALDTAAKNSNNNHDINAKLQKLLDGEF
;
A
#
# COMPACT_ATOMS: atom_id res chain seq x y z
N MET A 1 -20.11 0.60 -30.87
CA MET A 1 -19.40 1.46 -29.90
C MET A 1 -19.01 2.74 -30.63
N SER A 2 -19.44 3.90 -30.14
CA SER A 2 -19.11 5.21 -30.77
C SER A 2 -17.61 5.54 -30.65
N GLU A 3 -17.11 6.50 -31.44
CA GLU A 3 -15.71 6.96 -31.34
C GLU A 3 -15.35 7.44 -29.93
N ILE A 4 -16.26 8.18 -29.28
CA ILE A 4 -16.12 8.65 -27.89
C ILE A 4 -16.01 7.46 -26.92
N GLN A 5 -16.85 6.42 -27.10
CA GLN A 5 -16.79 5.22 -26.26
C GLN A 5 -15.49 4.43 -26.48
N GLN A 6 -14.96 4.39 -27.71
CA GLN A 6 -13.68 3.76 -27.99
C GLN A 6 -12.52 4.51 -27.34
N GLU A 7 -12.56 5.85 -27.31
CA GLU A 7 -11.57 6.68 -26.63
C GLU A 7 -11.60 6.43 -25.12
N TYR A 8 -12.77 6.44 -24.51
CA TYR A 8 -12.94 6.14 -23.07
C TYR A 8 -12.46 4.74 -22.72
N TYR A 9 -12.76 3.76 -23.57
CA TYR A 9 -12.29 2.39 -23.39
C TYR A 9 -10.76 2.31 -23.40
N LYS A 10 -10.10 2.90 -24.40
CA LYS A 10 -8.62 2.94 -24.48
C LYS A 10 -8.01 3.66 -23.28
N GLN A 11 -8.62 4.76 -22.85
CA GLN A 11 -8.18 5.51 -21.68
C GLN A 11 -8.31 4.66 -20.40
N LEU A 12 -9.44 3.98 -20.22
CA LEU A 12 -9.72 3.14 -19.06
C LEU A 12 -8.75 1.96 -18.99
N GLN A 13 -8.52 1.26 -20.11
CA GLN A 13 -7.52 0.18 -20.18
C GLN A 13 -6.12 0.64 -19.77
N LYS A 14 -5.69 1.82 -20.24
CA LYS A 14 -4.39 2.39 -19.88
C LYS A 14 -4.32 2.70 -18.39
N GLN A 15 -5.34 3.35 -17.84
CA GLN A 15 -5.39 3.70 -16.42
C GLN A 15 -5.47 2.46 -15.52
N LEU A 16 -6.25 1.44 -15.90
CA LEU A 16 -6.34 0.17 -15.19
C LEU A 16 -4.99 -0.51 -15.08
N LYS A 17 -4.21 -0.59 -16.17
CA LYS A 17 -2.85 -1.17 -16.12
C LYS A 17 -1.93 -0.42 -15.17
N ILE A 18 -1.97 0.91 -15.21
CA ILE A 18 -1.18 1.77 -14.31
C ILE A 18 -1.57 1.50 -12.85
N MET A 19 -2.87 1.43 -12.54
CA MET A 19 -3.31 1.23 -11.17
C MET A 19 -3.17 -0.18 -10.67
N CYS A 20 -3.27 -1.20 -11.52
CA CYS A 20 -2.91 -2.58 -11.13
C CYS A 20 -1.43 -2.62 -10.70
N SER A 21 -0.53 -2.02 -11.49
CA SER A 21 0.90 -1.95 -11.13
C SER A 21 1.13 -1.17 -9.84
N ALA A 22 0.49 -0.02 -9.65
CA ALA A 22 0.61 0.77 -8.43
C ALA A 22 0.09 0.00 -7.20
N THR A 23 -1.02 -0.72 -7.35
CA THR A 23 -1.64 -1.52 -6.28
C THR A 23 -0.76 -2.72 -5.90
N ILE A 24 -0.11 -3.37 -6.87
CA ILE A 24 0.87 -4.43 -6.61
C ILE A 24 2.08 -3.88 -5.83
N HIS A 25 2.59 -2.70 -6.18
CA HIS A 25 3.68 -2.10 -5.41
C HIS A 25 3.25 -1.78 -3.97
N ALA A 26 2.06 -1.21 -3.79
CA ALA A 26 1.51 -0.92 -2.46
C ALA A 26 1.28 -2.21 -1.65
N LEU A 27 0.81 -3.28 -2.29
CA LEU A 27 0.69 -4.61 -1.68
C LEU A 27 2.04 -5.10 -1.18
N ILE A 28 3.08 -5.10 -2.03
CA ILE A 28 4.42 -5.56 -1.66
C ILE A 28 4.97 -4.74 -0.48
N ASP A 29 4.98 -3.41 -0.58
CA ASP A 29 5.50 -2.56 0.50
C ASP A 29 4.73 -2.75 1.82
N THR A 30 3.41 -2.95 1.75
CA THR A 30 2.57 -3.20 2.94
C THR A 30 2.86 -4.57 3.56
N TYR A 31 3.06 -5.61 2.75
CA TYR A 31 3.49 -6.93 3.24
C TYR A 31 4.87 -6.87 3.91
N MET A 32 5.82 -6.13 3.33
CA MET A 32 7.13 -5.91 3.95
C MET A 32 7.00 -5.22 5.32
N LEU A 33 6.04 -4.30 5.49
CA LEU A 33 5.80 -3.63 6.76
C LEU A 33 5.10 -4.52 7.80
N MET A 34 4.08 -5.30 7.41
CA MET A 34 3.27 -6.07 8.37
C MET A 34 4.01 -7.27 8.95
N PHE A 35 4.94 -7.84 8.18
CA PHE A 35 5.54 -9.14 8.47
C PHE A 35 6.20 -9.22 9.86
N PRO A 36 6.96 -8.21 10.33
CA PRO A 36 7.54 -8.24 11.67
C PRO A 36 6.53 -8.32 12.81
N GLU A 37 5.35 -7.69 12.63
CA GLU A 37 4.28 -7.70 13.61
C GLU A 37 3.53 -9.03 13.61
N ALA A 38 3.27 -9.59 12.43
CA ALA A 38 2.59 -10.89 12.29
C ALA A 38 3.40 -12.06 12.85
N TYR A 39 4.75 -12.02 12.78
CA TYR A 39 5.61 -13.16 13.11
C TYR A 39 6.45 -13.02 14.38
N LYS A 40 6.14 -12.06 15.28
CA LYS A 40 6.71 -11.93 16.64
C LYS A 40 8.24 -12.10 16.70
N HIS A 41 8.99 -11.41 15.85
CA HIS A 41 10.45 -11.49 15.86
C HIS A 41 11.05 -11.06 17.22
N GLU A 42 12.12 -11.73 17.64
CA GLU A 42 12.75 -11.51 18.96
C GLU A 42 13.61 -10.22 19.00
N ASN A 43 14.19 -9.80 17.87
CA ASN A 43 15.19 -8.72 17.81
C ASN A 43 14.64 -7.34 17.39
N LYS A 44 13.38 -7.03 17.73
CA LYS A 44 12.72 -5.77 17.37
C LYS A 44 13.36 -4.51 17.98
N ASN A 45 14.17 -4.67 19.03
CA ASN A 45 14.77 -3.55 19.77
C ASN A 45 16.13 -3.08 19.24
N THR A 46 16.60 -3.63 18.11
CA THR A 46 17.87 -3.22 17.51
C THR A 46 17.71 -1.96 16.65
N PHE A 47 18.77 -1.14 16.55
CA PHE A 47 18.79 0.03 15.66
C PHE A 47 18.54 -0.39 14.19
N MET A 48 19.17 -1.49 13.75
CA MET A 48 19.02 -2.04 12.40
C MET A 48 17.56 -2.43 12.09
N PHE A 49 16.86 -3.04 13.04
CA PHE A 49 15.45 -3.35 12.90
C PHE A 49 14.62 -2.08 12.78
N ARG A 50 14.78 -1.13 13.70
CA ARG A 50 14.01 0.12 13.73
C ARG A 50 14.18 0.93 12.45
N TYR A 51 15.43 1.11 11.99
CA TYR A 51 15.73 1.82 10.75
C TYR A 51 15.04 1.18 9.54
N THR A 52 15.20 -0.14 9.40
CA THR A 52 14.59 -0.90 8.30
C THR A 52 13.06 -0.85 8.35
N PHE A 53 12.48 -1.00 9.54
CA PHE A 53 11.03 -0.95 9.75
C PHE A 53 10.45 0.41 9.34
N TYR A 54 11.05 1.51 9.81
CA TYR A 54 10.59 2.86 9.44
C TYR A 54 10.76 3.15 7.94
N ALA A 55 11.81 2.63 7.30
CA ALA A 55 11.98 2.74 5.87
C ALA A 55 10.84 2.04 5.10
N PHE A 56 10.41 0.84 5.53
CA PHE A 56 9.25 0.17 4.93
C PHE A 56 7.94 0.90 5.24
N GLN A 57 7.78 1.44 6.44
CA GLN A 57 6.60 2.22 6.79
C GLN A 57 6.44 3.43 5.88
N GLN A 58 7.51 4.20 5.67
CA GLN A 58 7.51 5.35 4.77
C GLN A 58 7.21 4.94 3.32
N ARG A 59 7.82 3.85 2.85
CA ARG A 59 7.56 3.32 1.50
C ARG A 59 6.11 2.90 1.31
N ALA A 60 5.56 2.13 2.25
CA ALA A 60 4.17 1.68 2.23
C ALA A 60 3.20 2.86 2.25
N MET A 61 3.45 3.87 3.09
CA MET A 61 2.66 5.11 3.11
C MET A 61 2.64 5.77 1.73
N LEU A 62 3.82 5.99 1.13
CA LEU A 62 3.95 6.64 -0.18
C LEU A 62 3.30 5.83 -1.31
N SER A 63 3.38 4.50 -1.28
CA SER A 63 2.76 3.65 -2.31
C SER A 63 1.25 3.53 -2.16
N VAL A 64 0.74 3.42 -0.93
CA VAL A 64 -0.71 3.41 -0.64
C VAL A 64 -1.35 4.76 -0.97
N ARG A 65 -0.72 5.89 -0.61
CA ARG A 65 -1.25 7.23 -0.93
C ARG A 65 -1.40 7.45 -2.43
N LYS A 66 -0.51 6.91 -3.27
CA LYS A 66 -0.64 6.98 -4.74
C LYS A 66 -1.90 6.32 -5.28
N LEU A 67 -2.54 5.42 -4.52
CA LEU A 67 -3.80 4.80 -4.93
C LEU A 67 -4.99 5.75 -4.79
N ILE A 68 -4.96 6.60 -3.77
CA ILE A 68 -6.09 7.45 -3.34
C ILE A 68 -5.86 8.95 -3.59
N GLU A 69 -4.63 9.37 -3.82
CA GLU A 69 -4.24 10.76 -4.06
C GLU A 69 -3.34 10.88 -5.30
N PRO A 70 -3.55 11.93 -6.13
CA PRO A 70 -2.70 12.18 -7.28
C PRO A 70 -1.28 12.54 -6.84
N SER A 71 -0.26 11.96 -7.50
CA SER A 71 1.15 12.16 -7.15
C SER A 71 1.93 12.75 -8.34
N GLY A 72 2.40 13.98 -8.18
CA GLY A 72 3.23 14.67 -9.18
C GLY A 72 2.55 14.73 -10.55
N LYS A 73 3.21 14.17 -11.57
CA LYS A 73 2.69 14.09 -12.96
C LYS A 73 1.67 12.96 -13.18
N ASN A 74 1.63 11.94 -12.31
CA ASN A 74 0.64 10.87 -12.42
C ASN A 74 -0.62 11.26 -11.65
N LYS A 75 -1.68 11.56 -12.40
CA LYS A 75 -3.01 11.89 -11.85
C LYS A 75 -3.93 10.67 -11.76
N THR A 76 -3.45 9.49 -12.15
CA THR A 76 -4.26 8.26 -12.11
C THR A 76 -4.36 7.78 -10.66
N THR A 77 -5.60 7.65 -10.18
CA THR A 77 -6.00 7.15 -8.87
C THR A 77 -7.21 6.22 -9.02
N ILE A 78 -7.58 5.50 -7.96
CA ILE A 78 -8.83 4.74 -7.91
C ILE A 78 -10.04 5.64 -8.21
N ASP A 79 -10.08 6.86 -7.63
CA ASP A 79 -11.12 7.85 -7.93
C ASP A 79 -11.21 8.19 -9.43
N SER A 80 -10.07 8.44 -10.07
CA SER A 80 -10.05 8.77 -11.51
C SER A 80 -10.57 7.64 -12.40
N ILE A 81 -10.29 6.39 -12.01
CA ILE A 81 -10.74 5.19 -12.74
C ILE A 81 -12.24 4.99 -12.55
N VAL A 82 -12.73 5.06 -11.30
CA VAL A 82 -14.16 4.90 -10.99
C VAL A 82 -14.98 5.99 -11.68
N LYS A 83 -14.51 7.24 -11.67
CA LYS A 83 -15.16 8.34 -12.40
C LYS A 83 -15.22 8.11 -13.91
N LEU A 84 -14.14 7.58 -14.50
CA LEU A 84 -14.12 7.27 -15.93
C LEU A 84 -15.07 6.10 -16.27
N ALA A 85 -15.03 5.02 -15.48
CA ALA A 85 -15.85 3.84 -15.69
C ALA A 85 -17.35 4.12 -15.49
N THR A 86 -17.70 5.05 -14.59
CA THR A 86 -19.09 5.35 -14.26
C THR A 86 -19.69 6.54 -15.02
N LYS A 87 -19.01 7.00 -16.08
CA LYS A 87 -19.56 8.05 -16.95
C LYS A 87 -20.92 7.64 -17.53
N PRO A 88 -21.91 8.55 -17.62
CA PRO A 88 -23.25 8.23 -18.12
C PRO A 88 -23.26 7.68 -19.56
N ASP A 89 -22.40 8.22 -20.42
CA ASP A 89 -22.26 7.86 -21.84
C ASP A 89 -21.36 6.63 -22.08
N PHE A 90 -20.74 6.10 -21.02
CA PHE A 90 -19.95 4.88 -21.07
C PHE A 90 -20.83 3.65 -20.80
N SER A 91 -21.00 2.83 -21.84
CA SER A 91 -21.95 1.70 -21.87
C SER A 91 -21.34 0.35 -21.48
N PHE A 92 -20.08 0.32 -21.02
CA PHE A 92 -19.37 -0.91 -20.64
C PHE A 92 -19.83 -1.50 -19.30
N LEU A 93 -20.41 -0.66 -18.44
CA LEU A 93 -21.01 -1.06 -17.18
C LEU A 93 -22.52 -0.81 -17.30
N SER A 94 -23.31 -1.78 -16.88
CA SER A 94 -24.73 -1.57 -16.58
C SER A 94 -24.88 -0.57 -15.44
N GLU A 95 -26.05 0.06 -15.33
CA GLU A 95 -26.31 1.00 -14.23
C GLU A 95 -26.23 0.34 -12.85
N GLN A 96 -26.57 -0.95 -12.76
CA GLN A 96 -26.40 -1.72 -11.53
C GLN A 96 -24.92 -1.90 -11.17
N GLU A 97 -24.06 -2.24 -12.14
CA GLU A 97 -22.62 -2.36 -11.91
C GLU A 97 -21.98 -1.01 -11.59
N LYS A 98 -22.41 0.08 -12.23
CA LYS A 98 -21.96 1.44 -11.88
C LYS A 98 -22.33 1.80 -10.45
N THR A 99 -23.53 1.43 -10.00
CA THR A 99 -24.01 1.69 -8.64
C THR A 99 -23.22 0.88 -7.62
N ALA A 100 -22.99 -0.41 -7.88
CA ALA A 100 -22.18 -1.27 -7.01
C ALA A 100 -20.73 -0.78 -6.91
N LEU A 101 -20.10 -0.45 -8.04
CA LEU A 101 -18.74 0.07 -8.09
C LEU A 101 -18.59 1.40 -7.31
N LYS A 102 -19.58 2.29 -7.41
CA LYS A 102 -19.61 3.52 -6.62
C LYS A 102 -19.77 3.24 -5.14
N ALA A 103 -20.62 2.30 -4.75
CA ALA A 103 -20.80 1.93 -3.35
C ALA A 103 -19.50 1.37 -2.75
N ASP A 104 -18.82 0.46 -3.45
CA ASP A 104 -17.52 -0.08 -3.03
C ASP A 104 -16.45 1.01 -2.93
N TYR A 105 -16.43 1.92 -3.91
CA TYR A 105 -15.56 3.09 -3.88
C TYR A 105 -15.86 4.00 -2.68
N ASP A 106 -17.13 4.31 -2.41
CA ASP A 106 -17.54 5.19 -1.31
C ASP A 106 -17.20 4.58 0.05
N VAL A 107 -17.35 3.25 0.21
CA VAL A 107 -16.90 2.53 1.41
C VAL A 107 -15.42 2.70 1.62
N LEU A 108 -14.60 2.49 0.58
CA LEU A 108 -13.16 2.67 0.65
C LEU A 108 -12.77 4.12 0.95
N PHE A 109 -13.33 5.07 0.21
CA PHE A 109 -12.83 6.45 0.19
C PHE A 109 -13.31 7.30 1.37
N ASN A 110 -14.47 6.97 1.94
CA ASN A 110 -15.03 7.64 3.11
C ASN A 110 -14.66 6.96 4.44
N SER A 111 -13.90 5.86 4.40
CA SER A 111 -13.48 5.13 5.58
C SER A 111 -12.55 5.95 6.49
N GLU A 112 -12.50 5.59 7.77
CA GLU A 112 -11.60 6.23 8.74
C GLU A 112 -10.13 5.89 8.44
N GLU A 113 -9.84 4.70 7.92
CA GLU A 113 -8.51 4.29 7.46
C GLU A 113 -8.01 5.23 6.37
N THR A 114 -8.84 5.49 5.35
CA THR A 114 -8.49 6.41 4.26
C THR A 114 -8.28 7.83 4.76
N LYS A 115 -9.09 8.31 5.71
CA LYS A 115 -8.89 9.63 6.34
C LYS A 115 -7.55 9.68 7.07
N ARG A 116 -7.26 8.70 7.93
CA ARG A 116 -5.99 8.61 8.68
C ARG A 116 -4.77 8.60 7.75
N ILE A 117 -4.82 7.86 6.63
CA ILE A 117 -3.72 7.83 5.66
C ILE A 117 -3.53 9.16 4.92
N LYS A 118 -4.61 9.87 4.59
CA LYS A 118 -4.51 11.21 3.97
C LYS A 118 -3.99 12.27 4.93
N GLU A 119 -4.44 12.20 6.18
CA GLU A 119 -4.03 13.11 7.25
C GLU A 119 -2.62 12.82 7.77
N PHE A 120 -2.08 11.62 7.49
CA PHE A 120 -0.72 11.27 7.83
C PHE A 120 0.26 12.23 7.14
N ARG A 121 0.75 13.20 7.92
CA ARG A 121 1.75 14.17 7.47
C ARG A 121 3.12 13.49 7.45
N ASP A 122 3.89 13.77 6.40
CA ASP A 122 5.30 13.36 6.25
C ASP A 122 6.22 13.80 7.42
N ALA A 123 5.72 14.66 8.31
CA ALA A 123 6.40 15.05 9.53
C ALA A 123 6.41 13.89 10.52
N LEU A 124 7.47 13.10 10.44
CA LEU A 124 7.98 12.16 11.45
C LEU A 124 7.29 10.79 11.40
N CYS A 125 8.01 9.83 10.82
CA CYS A 125 7.89 8.39 11.07
C CYS A 125 8.18 8.02 12.55
N HIS A 126 7.87 8.91 13.49
CA HIS A 126 7.98 8.67 14.92
C HIS A 126 6.56 8.43 15.41
N ASN A 127 6.31 7.18 15.78
CA ASN A 127 5.26 6.71 16.67
C ASN A 127 4.27 7.82 17.05
N LEU A 128 3.14 7.89 16.33
CA LEU A 128 1.95 8.48 16.93
C LEU A 128 1.57 7.54 18.07
N LEU A 129 2.06 7.90 19.25
CA LEU A 129 1.75 7.25 20.50
C LEU A 129 0.31 7.63 20.85
N ASP A 130 -0.59 6.65 20.78
CA ASP A 130 -1.87 6.72 21.49
C ASP A 130 -1.68 6.02 22.83
N GLY A 131 -1.35 6.80 23.85
CA GLY A 131 -0.81 6.28 25.11
C GLY A 131 0.53 5.56 24.91
N ASP A 132 0.64 4.31 25.36
CA ASP A 132 1.88 3.52 25.30
C ASP A 132 1.99 2.63 24.03
N LYS A 133 1.05 2.72 23.09
CA LYS A 133 1.03 1.86 21.90
C LYS A 133 1.55 2.59 20.67
N ALA A 134 2.58 2.04 20.04
CA ALA A 134 2.96 2.42 18.69
C ALA A 134 1.83 2.02 17.72
N MET A 135 1.18 2.99 17.10
CA MET A 135 0.24 2.71 16.02
C MET A 135 1.01 2.37 14.74
N TYR A 136 1.03 1.09 14.40
CA TYR A 136 1.52 0.63 13.11
C TYR A 136 0.35 0.63 12.12
N TYR A 137 0.31 1.63 11.23
CA TYR A 137 -0.75 1.84 10.23
C TYR A 137 -0.92 0.71 9.19
N TYR A 138 -0.30 -0.46 9.38
CA TYR A 138 -0.36 -1.56 8.40
C TYR A 138 -1.78 -2.07 8.16
N ASN A 139 -2.67 -2.00 9.16
CA ASN A 139 -4.08 -2.37 8.97
C ASN A 139 -4.78 -1.39 8.02
N ASP A 140 -4.57 -0.09 8.20
CA ASP A 140 -5.13 0.95 7.33
C ASP A 140 -4.58 0.83 5.91
N PHE A 141 -3.28 0.55 5.78
CA PHE A 141 -2.66 0.26 4.48
C PHE A 141 -3.29 -0.95 3.80
N MET A 142 -3.45 -2.06 4.52
CA MET A 142 -4.05 -3.27 3.97
C MET A 142 -5.52 -3.11 3.64
N PHE A 143 -6.26 -2.30 4.39
CA PHE A 143 -7.63 -1.93 4.06
C PHE A 143 -7.68 -1.24 2.70
N ILE A 144 -6.84 -0.22 2.49
CA ILE A 144 -6.83 0.53 1.24
C ILE A 144 -6.36 -0.33 0.06
N VAL A 145 -5.31 -1.13 0.25
CA VAL A 145 -4.80 -2.05 -0.79
C VAL A 145 -5.87 -3.07 -1.16
N SER A 146 -6.50 -3.72 -0.17
CA SER A 146 -7.54 -4.74 -0.41
C SER A 146 -8.76 -4.14 -1.10
N GLY A 147 -9.23 -2.98 -0.65
CA GLY A 147 -10.34 -2.26 -1.31
C GLY A 147 -10.00 -1.85 -2.74
N SER A 148 -8.76 -1.41 -2.97
CA SER A 148 -8.27 -1.08 -4.32
C SER A 148 -8.21 -2.32 -5.23
N ILE A 149 -7.73 -3.46 -4.71
CA ILE A 149 -7.74 -4.74 -5.45
C ILE A 149 -9.18 -5.11 -5.81
N HIS A 150 -10.11 -5.13 -4.85
CA HIS A 150 -11.52 -5.47 -5.09
C HIS A 150 -12.15 -4.63 -6.21
N ILE A 151 -11.96 -3.31 -6.18
CA ILE A 151 -12.45 -2.40 -7.23
C ILE A 151 -11.79 -2.69 -8.59
N LEU A 152 -10.47 -2.89 -8.60
CA LEU A 152 -9.73 -3.16 -9.82
C LEU A 152 -10.06 -4.53 -10.40
N GLU A 153 -10.34 -5.55 -9.57
CA GLU A 153 -10.69 -6.88 -10.01
C GLU A 153 -12.02 -6.89 -10.77
N GLN A 154 -13.03 -6.22 -10.23
CA GLN A 154 -14.31 -6.03 -10.89
C GLN A 154 -14.14 -5.34 -12.25
N LEU A 155 -13.41 -4.22 -12.27
CA LEU A 155 -13.19 -3.46 -13.50
C LEU A 155 -12.35 -4.21 -14.52
N TYR A 156 -11.33 -4.94 -14.09
CA TYR A 156 -10.47 -5.72 -14.98
C TYR A 156 -11.26 -6.86 -15.61
N LEU A 157 -12.09 -7.56 -14.84
CA LEU A 157 -12.95 -8.61 -15.35
C LEU A 157 -13.90 -8.08 -16.44
N ILE A 158 -14.49 -6.91 -16.23
CA ILE A 158 -15.45 -6.31 -17.16
C ILE A 158 -14.76 -5.78 -18.42
N VAL A 159 -13.65 -5.05 -18.25
CA VAL A 159 -12.96 -4.36 -19.36
C VAL A 159 -12.06 -5.31 -20.17
N MET A 160 -11.43 -6.28 -19.52
CA MET A 160 -10.46 -7.20 -20.14
C MET A 160 -11.02 -8.62 -20.32
N SER A 161 -12.26 -8.88 -19.87
CA SER A 161 -12.93 -10.18 -19.97
C SER A 161 -12.08 -11.35 -19.45
N SER A 162 -11.27 -11.08 -18.42
CA SER A 162 -10.32 -12.04 -17.85
C SER A 162 -10.20 -11.85 -16.34
N LEU A 163 -10.04 -12.97 -15.63
CA LEU A 163 -9.78 -12.97 -14.19
C LEU A 163 -8.35 -12.48 -13.93
N PRO A 164 -8.16 -11.42 -13.13
CA PRO A 164 -6.85 -10.86 -12.82
C PRO A 164 -6.10 -11.68 -11.75
N THR A 165 -5.78 -12.94 -12.06
CA THR A 165 -5.08 -13.86 -11.14
C THR A 165 -3.73 -13.35 -10.66
N PHE A 166 -3.14 -12.40 -11.39
CA PHE A 166 -1.88 -11.75 -11.04
C PHE A 166 -1.92 -11.04 -9.66
N PHE A 167 -3.08 -10.62 -9.14
CA PHE A 167 -3.15 -10.08 -7.78
C PHE A 167 -2.94 -11.16 -6.71
N THR A 168 -3.47 -12.36 -6.94
CA THR A 168 -3.22 -13.51 -6.06
C THR A 168 -1.75 -13.93 -6.13
N GLU A 169 -1.18 -13.96 -7.34
CA GLU A 169 0.23 -14.28 -7.54
C GLU A 169 1.15 -13.24 -6.88
N ALA A 170 0.83 -11.95 -7.03
CA ALA A 170 1.55 -10.86 -6.37
C ALA A 170 1.49 -10.95 -4.84
N ARG A 171 0.35 -11.37 -4.27
CA ARG A 171 0.20 -11.60 -2.83
C ARG A 171 1.15 -12.70 -2.33
N ASN A 172 1.17 -13.84 -3.02
CA ASN A 172 2.05 -14.96 -2.68
C ASN A 172 3.53 -14.57 -2.77
N ILE A 173 3.90 -13.81 -3.81
CA ILE A 173 5.26 -13.28 -3.97
C ILE A 173 5.61 -12.30 -2.85
N ALA A 174 4.69 -11.39 -2.50
CA ALA A 174 4.91 -10.40 -1.45
C ALA A 174 5.13 -11.07 -0.08
N GLU A 175 4.31 -12.06 0.26
CA GLU A 175 4.46 -12.84 1.48
C GLU A 175 5.80 -13.60 1.53
N TYR A 176 6.17 -14.28 0.44
CA TYR A 176 7.45 -14.98 0.33
C TYR A 176 8.64 -14.03 0.48
N LEU A 177 8.62 -12.87 -0.19
CA LEU A 177 9.69 -11.88 -0.12
C LEU A 177 9.83 -11.30 1.29
N ALA A 178 8.72 -10.93 1.93
CA ALA A 178 8.72 -10.40 3.28
C ALA A 178 9.27 -11.42 4.28
N ALA A 179 8.84 -12.68 4.16
CA ALA A 179 9.33 -13.76 5.02
C ALA A 179 10.84 -13.96 4.93
N ASN A 180 11.37 -14.05 3.72
CA ASN A 180 12.80 -14.26 3.52
C ASN A 180 13.63 -13.05 3.96
N TYR A 181 13.16 -11.84 3.65
CA TYR A 181 13.85 -10.62 4.02
C TYR A 181 13.99 -10.49 5.54
N TRP A 182 12.90 -10.62 6.28
CA TRP A 182 12.92 -10.45 7.73
C TRP A 182 13.64 -11.59 8.46
N LYS A 183 13.60 -12.81 7.91
CA LYS A 183 14.44 -13.91 8.40
C LYS A 183 15.93 -13.64 8.23
N ALA A 184 16.34 -13.12 7.06
CA ALA A 184 17.72 -12.74 6.81
C ALA A 184 18.15 -11.58 7.71
N LEU A 185 17.28 -10.57 7.89
CA LEU A 185 17.53 -9.46 8.81
C LEU A 185 17.67 -9.92 10.26
N ASP A 186 16.80 -10.82 10.75
CA ASP A 186 16.90 -11.35 12.12
C ASP A 186 18.22 -12.10 12.33
N THR A 187 18.65 -12.89 11.35
CA THR A 187 19.94 -13.59 11.37
C THR A 187 21.11 -12.60 11.42
N ALA A 188 21.08 -11.56 10.58
CA ALA A 188 22.09 -10.51 10.58
C ALA A 188 22.09 -9.72 11.90
N ALA A 189 20.92 -9.41 12.45
CA ALA A 189 20.75 -8.71 13.71
C ALA A 189 21.33 -9.51 14.88
N LYS A 190 21.06 -10.82 14.95
CA LYS A 190 21.64 -11.75 15.93
C LYS A 190 23.17 -11.74 15.90
N ASN A 191 23.76 -11.76 14.70
CA ASN A 191 25.21 -11.69 14.54
C ASN A 191 25.77 -10.30 14.86
N SER A 192 24.99 -9.23 14.63
CA SER A 192 25.39 -7.84 14.90
C SER A 192 25.27 -7.44 16.38
N ASN A 193 24.45 -8.14 17.18
CA ASN A 193 24.31 -7.91 18.63
C ASN A 193 25.62 -8.15 19.39
N ASN A 194 26.65 -8.70 18.76
CA ASN A 194 28.01 -8.77 19.30
C ASN A 194 28.81 -7.44 19.16
N ASN A 195 28.21 -6.37 18.63
CA ASN A 195 28.82 -5.03 18.52
C ASN A 195 28.29 -4.06 19.59
N HIS A 196 28.25 -4.49 20.86
CA HIS A 196 27.81 -3.63 21.98
C HIS A 196 28.50 -2.25 21.99
N ASP A 197 29.79 -2.20 21.68
CA ASP A 197 30.58 -0.96 21.63
C ASP A 197 30.10 0.01 20.55
N ILE A 198 29.73 -0.49 19.36
CA ILE A 198 29.26 0.36 18.26
C ILE A 198 27.85 0.85 18.55
N ASN A 199 26.97 -0.01 19.07
CA ASN A 199 25.61 0.37 19.43
C ASN A 199 25.60 1.40 20.58
N ALA A 200 26.47 1.23 21.59
CA ALA A 200 26.62 2.21 22.68
C ALA A 200 27.18 3.55 22.18
N LYS A 201 28.17 3.53 21.27
CA LYS A 201 28.68 4.74 20.61
C LYS A 201 27.60 5.45 19.80
N LEU A 202 26.84 4.71 18.99
CA LEU A 202 25.75 5.27 18.21
C LEU A 202 24.67 5.89 19.11
N GLN A 203 24.32 5.24 20.22
CA GLN A 203 23.36 5.79 21.19
C GLN A 203 23.85 7.11 21.78
N LYS A 204 25.11 7.19 22.24
CA LYS A 204 25.72 8.44 22.71
C LYS A 204 25.67 9.55 21.66
N LEU A 205 26.01 9.25 20.40
CA LEU A 205 25.93 10.21 19.31
C LEU A 205 24.49 10.70 19.07
N LEU A 206 23.50 9.82 19.16
CA LEU A 206 22.08 10.18 19.02
C LEU A 206 21.58 11.01 20.21
N ASP A 207 22.14 10.80 21.40
CA ASP A 207 21.85 11.57 22.61
C ASP A 207 22.63 12.90 22.67
N GLY A 208 23.45 13.20 21.66
CA GLY A 208 24.23 14.43 21.55
C GLY A 208 25.51 14.44 22.38
N GLU A 209 25.98 13.29 22.83
CA GLU A 209 27.25 13.10 23.54
C GLU A 209 28.36 12.72 22.52
N PHE A 210 29.32 13.63 22.31
CA PHE A 210 30.43 13.49 21.34
C PHE A 210 31.77 13.14 22.00
#